data_AF-A0AAU3G6W0-F1
#
_entry.id   AF-A0AAU3G6W0-F1
#
_cell.length_a   1.000
_cell.length_b   1.000
_cell.length_c   1.000
_cell.angle_alpha   90.00
_cell.angle_beta   90.00
_cell.angle_gamma   90.00
#
_symmetry.space_group_name_H-M   'P 1'
#
loop_
_entity.id
_entity.type
_entity.pdbx_description
1 polymer ?
#
loop_
_entity_poly.entity_id
_entity_poly.type
_entity_poly.pdbx_seq_one_letter_code
_entity_poly.pdbx_strand_id
1 'polypeptide(L)' 'MSPLAKYYVGAGIASVLALLVLPSLVAWILVLAVLAGPVVVYFMLDESQRARLKRIRRRQIGG' A
#
# COMPACT_ATOMS: atom_id res chain seq x y z
N MET A 1 4.35 15.30 7.51
CA MET A 1 4.50 13.82 7.41
C MET A 1 4.74 13.44 5.96
N SER A 2 5.68 12.52 5.69
CA SER A 2 5.92 12.01 4.34
C SER A 2 4.68 11.27 3.79
N PRO A 3 4.50 11.17 2.46
CA PRO A 3 3.40 10.40 1.88
C PRO A 3 3.36 8.95 2.37
N LEU A 4 4.53 8.32 2.56
CA LEU A 4 4.65 6.98 3.13
C LEU A 4 4.17 6.92 4.58
N ALA A 5 4.52 7.91 5.41
CA ALA A 5 4.05 7.98 6.79
C ALA A 5 2.51 8.09 6.85
N LYS A 6 1.90 8.93 6.00
CA LYS A 6 0.43 9.03 5.90
C LYS A 6 -0.20 7.70 5.49
N TYR A 7 0.40 6.99 4.52
CA TYR A 7 -0.07 5.67 4.10
C TYR A 7 -0.02 4.66 5.26
N TYR A 8 1.12 4.56 5.96
CA TYR A 8 1.25 3.61 7.06
C TYR A 8 0.29 3.89 8.21
N VAL A 9 0.06 5.17 8.54
CA VAL A 9 -0.95 5.56 9.53
C VAL A 9 -2.33 5.15 9.08
N GLY A 10 -2.72 5.46 7.83
CA GLY A 10 -4.02 5.07 7.28
C GLY A 10 -4.23 3.55 7.23
N ALA A 11 -3.21 2.81 6.77
CA ALA A 11 -3.23 1.35 6.72
C ALA A 11 -3.35 0.73 8.11
N GLY A 12 -2.64 1.29 9.12
CA GLY A 12 -2.74 0.86 10.51
C GLY A 12 -4.12 1.10 11.10
N ILE A 13 -4.68 2.29 10.92
CA ILE A 13 -6.04 2.62 11.39
C ILE A 13 -7.07 1.70 10.72
N ALA A 14 -7.01 1.53 9.40
CA ALA A 14 -7.92 0.65 8.67
C ALA A 14 -7.83 -0.80 9.14
N SER A 15 -6.62 -1.30 9.40
CA SER A 15 -6.40 -2.66 9.92
C SER A 15 -6.99 -2.85 11.31
N VAL A 16 -6.77 -1.90 12.22
CA VAL A 16 -7.34 -1.95 13.58
C VAL A 16 -8.87 -1.91 13.53
N LEU A 17 -9.45 -0.99 12.76
CA LEU A 17 -10.90 -0.89 12.61
C LEU A 17 -11.49 -2.17 12.00
N ALA A 18 -10.82 -2.77 11.02
CA ALA A 18 -11.25 -4.03 10.43
C ALA A 18 -11.31 -5.16 11.47
N LEU A 19 -10.26 -5.31 12.29
CA LEU A 19 -10.18 -6.32 13.34
C LEU A 19 -11.22 -6.11 14.46
N LEU A 20 -11.62 -4.86 14.70
CA LEU A 20 -12.63 -4.54 15.72
C LEU A 20 -14.07 -4.73 15.25
N VAL A 21 -14.35 -4.43 13.98
CA VAL A 21 -15.73 -4.31 13.47
C VAL A 21 -16.16 -5.50 12.61
N LEU A 22 -15.23 -6.14 11.89
CA LEU A 22 -15.57 -7.18 10.93
C LEU A 22 -15.44 -8.59 11.55
N PRO A 23 -16.20 -9.57 11.03
CA PRO A 23 -15.98 -10.98 11.36
C PRO A 23 -14.52 -11.39 11.07
N SER A 24 -13.94 -12.21 11.93
CA SER A 24 -12.50 -12.55 11.96
C SER A 24 -11.91 -12.83 10.57
N LEU A 25 -12.51 -13.73 9.79
CA LEU A 25 -11.99 -14.07 8.46
C LEU A 25 -11.96 -12.86 7.51
N VAL A 26 -13.04 -12.07 7.49
CA VAL A 26 -13.15 -10.89 6.63
C VAL A 26 -12.17 -9.81 7.07
N ALA A 27 -12.01 -9.61 8.38
CA ALA A 27 -11.05 -8.67 8.94
C ALA A 27 -9.62 -9.01 8.48
N TRP A 28 -9.20 -10.26 8.61
CA TRP A 28 -7.87 -10.70 8.22
C TRP A 28 -7.62 -10.60 6.71
N ILE A 29 -8.61 -10.93 5.88
CA ILE A 29 -8.52 -10.71 4.43
C ILE A 29 -8.28 -9.23 4.13
N LEU A 30 -9.01 -8.33 4.79
CA LEU A 30 -8.87 -6.89 4.55
C LEU A 30 -7.51 -6.36 5.02
N VAL A 31 -7.03 -6.79 6.19
CA VAL A 31 -5.69 -6.45 6.71
C VAL A 31 -4.62 -6.88 5.70
N LEU A 32 -4.68 -8.13 5.23
CA LEU A 32 -3.74 -8.64 4.23
C LEU A 32 -3.84 -7.87 2.91
N ALA A 33 -5.04 -7.55 2.44
CA ALA A 33 -5.23 -6.79 1.21
C ALA A 33 -4.63 -5.38 1.30
N VAL A 34 -4.78 -4.68 2.43
CA VAL A 34 -4.22 -3.33 2.61
C VAL A 34 -2.69 -3.36 2.68
N LEU A 35 -2.12 -4.35 3.36
CA LEU A 35 -0.67 -4.45 3.53
C LEU A 35 0.02 -5.01 2.27
N ALA A 36 -0.51 -6.08 1.69
CA ALA A 36 0.06 -6.75 0.53
C ALA A 36 -0.36 -6.11 -0.80
N GLY A 37 -1.48 -5.38 -0.83
CA GLY A 37 -2.05 -4.78 -2.03
C GLY A 37 -1.05 -4.00 -2.88
N PRO A 38 -0.27 -3.05 -2.31
CA PRO A 38 0.73 -2.31 -3.10
C PRO A 38 1.81 -3.21 -3.71
N VAL A 39 2.20 -4.27 -3.00
CA VAL A 39 3.21 -5.22 -3.47
C VAL A 39 2.64 -6.04 -4.63
N VAL A 40 1.42 -6.56 -4.48
CA VAL A 40 0.70 -7.30 -5.53
C VAL A 40 0.49 -6.43 -6.76
N VAL A 41 -0.02 -5.21 -6.58
CA VAL A 41 -0.21 -4.25 -7.68
C VAL A 41 1.12 -3.95 -8.37
N TYR A 42 2.19 -3.73 -7.62
CA TYR A 42 3.52 -3.53 -8.22
C TYR A 42 3.92 -4.75 -9.05
N PHE A 43 3.65 -5.98 -8.60
CA PHE A 43 3.94 -7.20 -9.35
C PHE A 43 3.04 -7.40 -10.57
N MET A 44 1.85 -6.80 -10.60
CA MET A 44 0.97 -6.80 -11.78
C MET A 44 1.36 -5.76 -12.83
N LEU A 45 2.27 -4.82 -12.51
CA LEU A 45 2.71 -3.82 -13.48
C LEU A 45 3.61 -4.43 -14.56
N ASP A 46 3.40 -3.97 -15.79
CA ASP A 46 4.30 -4.22 -16.92
C ASP A 46 5.66 -3.52 -16.71
N GLU A 47 6.69 -4.02 -17.39
CA GLU A 47 8.05 -3.46 -17.32
C GLU A 47 8.09 -1.97 -17.66
N SER A 48 7.29 -1.53 -18.65
CA SER A 48 7.18 -0.12 -19.05
C SER A 48 6.61 0.77 -17.94
N GLN A 49 5.63 0.26 -17.18
CA GLN A 49 5.01 0.96 -16.04
C GLN A 49 5.99 1.03 -14.87
N ARG A 50 6.69 -0.06 -14.55
CA ARG A 50 7.73 -0.08 -13.51
C ARG A 50 8.87 0.87 -13.84
N ALA A 51 9.35 0.86 -15.07
CA ALA A 51 10.38 1.78 -15.55
C ALA A 51 9.94 3.25 -15.44
N ARG A 52 8.68 3.56 -15.76
CA ARG A 52 8.09 4.90 -15.56
C ARG A 52 8.05 5.26 -14.07
N LEU A 53 7.57 4.37 -13.20
CA LEU A 53 7.54 4.59 -11.75
C LEU A 53 8.94 4.86 -11.17
N LYS A 54 9.94 4.08 -11.59
CA LYS A 54 11.34 4.25 -11.17
C LYS A 54 11.90 5.61 -11.60
N ARG A 55 11.57 6.08 -12.82
CA ARG A 55 11.94 7.42 -13.31
C ARG A 55 11.29 8.53 -12.49
N ILE A 56 9.98 8.44 -12.23
CA ILE A 56 9.25 9.42 -11.40
C ILE A 56 9.89 9.48 -10.00
N ARG A 57 10.13 8.33 -9.38
CA ARG A 57 10.74 8.23 -8.06
C ARG A 57 12.12 8.88 -8.01
N ARG A 58 12.98 8.65 -9.01
CA ARG A 58 14.30 9.31 -9.08
C ARG A 58 14.20 10.83 -9.17
N ARG A 59 13.25 11.36 -9.94
CA ARG A 59 13.01 12.82 -10.05
C ARG A 59 12.52 13.43 -8.74
N GLN A 60 11.77 12.69 -7.93
CA GLN A 60 11.31 13.15 -6.62
C GLN A 60 12.39 13.13 -5.53
N ILE A 61 13.46 12.35 -5.70
CA ILE A 61 14.55 12.22 -4.72
C ILE A 61 15.72 13.17 -5.00
N GLY A 62 15.91 13.57 -6.26
CA GLY A 62 17.01 14.45 -6.69
C GLY A 62 16.59 15.89 -7.03
N GLY A 63 15.42 16.33 -6.58
CA GLY A 63 14.96 17.71 -6.65
C GLY A 63 15.27 18.46 -5.37
#